data_AF-A0A314UU16-F1
#
_entry.id   AF-A0A314UU16-F1
#
_cell.length_a   1.000
_cell.length_b   1.000
_cell.length_c   1.000
_cell.angle_alpha   90.00
_cell.angle_beta   90.00
_cell.angle_gamma   90.00
#
_symmetry.space_group_name_H-M   'P 1'
#
loop_
_entity.id
_entity.type
_entity.pdbx_description
1 polymer ?
#
loop_
_entity_poly.entity_id
_entity_poly.type
_entity_poly.pdbx_seq_one_letter_code
_entity_poly.pdbx_strand_id
1 'polypeptide(L)'
;MVLDFTLYIYVQVTYFKCGGVSLGVGMEHRIADGVSGLHFVNTWSDIARGDLKHINPPFLDRTLLRARNPPQPAFPHIEFQPSPQMKLASDLLQSTTNATTSLFRLTQEQLNILKSKFKEDGGKNINTMKYTSFEILAGHIWRCACKARKLPDDQDTRLFIGIDGRSRLQPPLPPGFFGNAVFRAPQIAATGDLVSKPTWYATSCVHDALVRMDDDYLRSFLDYLELHLSSLSELVKPPLVGSVNLWINSWVRQLG
;
A
#
# COMPACT_ATOMS: atom_id res chain seq x y z
N MET A 1 -34.93 19.09 6.49
CA MET A 1 -33.73 18.59 7.20
C MET A 1 -33.34 17.30 6.51
N VAL A 2 -32.45 17.36 5.52
CA VAL A 2 -31.93 16.15 4.86
C VAL A 2 -30.90 15.59 5.83
N LEU A 3 -31.19 14.44 6.43
CA LEU A 3 -30.19 13.68 7.15
C LEU A 3 -29.19 13.20 6.12
N ASP A 4 -28.01 13.82 6.10
CA ASP A 4 -26.87 13.35 5.31
C ASP A 4 -26.37 12.06 5.97
N PHE A 5 -27.00 10.94 5.65
CA PHE A 5 -26.56 9.62 6.11
C PHE A 5 -25.29 9.27 5.35
N THR A 6 -24.13 9.63 5.91
CA THR A 6 -22.86 9.07 5.45
C THR A 6 -22.89 7.57 5.69
N LEU A 7 -23.08 6.79 4.63
CA LEU A 7 -23.09 5.34 4.69
C LEU A 7 -21.67 4.82 4.90
N TYR A 8 -21.36 4.35 6.10
CA TYR A 8 -20.02 3.85 6.44
C TYR A 8 -19.75 2.43 5.94
N ILE A 9 -20.80 1.60 5.82
CA ILE A 9 -20.73 0.24 5.32
C ILE A 9 -21.92 0.00 4.39
N TYR A 10 -21.65 -0.58 3.22
CA TYR A 10 -22.64 -1.02 2.25
C TYR A 10 -22.48 -2.52 2.01
N VAL A 11 -23.60 -3.24 1.95
CA VAL A 11 -23.60 -4.69 1.67
C VAL A 11 -24.61 -4.98 0.58
N GLN A 12 -24.19 -5.73 -0.44
CA GLN A 12 -25.03 -6.16 -1.55
C GLN A 12 -24.92 -7.67 -1.76
N VAL A 13 -26.05 -8.36 -1.78
CA VAL A 13 -26.15 -9.76 -2.19
C VAL A 13 -26.73 -9.80 -3.60
N THR A 14 -26.01 -10.41 -4.53
CA THR A 14 -26.45 -10.56 -5.92
C THR A 14 -26.61 -12.03 -6.26
N TYR A 15 -27.82 -12.40 -6.67
CA TYR A 15 -28.16 -13.76 -7.11
C TYR A 15 -28.05 -13.85 -8.63
N PHE A 16 -27.34 -14.86 -9.13
CA PHE A 16 -27.16 -15.11 -10.55
C PHE A 16 -28.19 -16.12 -11.06
N LYS A 17 -28.51 -16.04 -12.36
CA LYS A 17 -29.46 -16.96 -13.01
C LYS A 17 -29.09 -18.44 -12.88
N CYS A 18 -27.80 -18.74 -12.70
CA CYS A 18 -27.30 -20.10 -12.51
C CYS A 18 -27.40 -20.62 -11.05
N GLY A 19 -27.96 -19.84 -10.13
CA GLY A 19 -28.00 -20.16 -8.70
C GLY A 19 -26.75 -19.75 -7.91
N GLY A 20 -25.72 -19.23 -8.59
CA GLY A 20 -24.56 -18.62 -7.93
C GLY A 20 -24.94 -17.35 -7.14
N VAL A 21 -24.12 -16.99 -6.15
CA VAL A 21 -24.30 -15.79 -5.33
C VAL A 21 -22.98 -15.04 -5.21
N SER A 22 -23.01 -13.71 -5.31
CA SER A 22 -21.89 -12.85 -4.93
C SER A 22 -22.28 -11.90 -3.81
N LEU A 23 -21.36 -11.71 -2.87
CA LEU A 23 -21.46 -10.75 -1.78
C LEU A 23 -20.50 -9.59 -2.04
N GLY A 24 -21.04 -8.40 -2.27
CA GLY A 24 -20.29 -7.15 -2.33
C GLY A 24 -20.31 -6.45 -0.97
N VAL A 25 -19.14 -6.02 -0.50
CA VAL A 25 -19.00 -5.24 0.74
C VAL A 25 -18.21 -3.97 0.43
N GLY A 26 -18.82 -2.83 0.68
CA GLY A 26 -18.19 -1.52 0.63
C GLY A 26 -18.02 -0.97 2.04
N MET A 27 -16.89 -0.33 2.30
CA MET A 27 -16.60 0.30 3.59
C MET A 27 -15.86 1.60 3.37
N GLU A 28 -16.28 2.66 4.06
CA GLU A 28 -15.66 3.98 3.96
C GLU A 28 -14.23 3.93 4.52
N HIS A 29 -13.23 4.21 3.69
CA HIS A 29 -11.84 3.99 4.06
C HIS A 29 -11.38 4.93 5.20
N ARG A 30 -12.09 6.04 5.48
CA ARG A 30 -11.83 6.88 6.66
C ARG A 30 -12.07 6.15 7.99
N ILE A 31 -12.98 5.17 8.02
CA ILE A 31 -13.31 4.48 9.27
C ILE A 31 -12.46 3.23 9.52
N ALA A 32 -11.94 2.59 8.47
CA ALA A 32 -11.25 1.32 8.59
C ALA A 32 -10.39 1.02 7.36
N ASP A 33 -9.23 0.39 7.59
CA ASP A 33 -8.37 -0.13 6.53
C ASP A 33 -8.79 -1.55 6.10
N GLY A 34 -8.08 -2.12 5.12
CA GLY A 34 -8.36 -3.46 4.60
C GLY A 34 -8.26 -4.57 5.67
N VAL A 35 -7.37 -4.44 6.65
CA VAL A 35 -7.23 -5.42 7.75
C VAL A 35 -8.49 -5.41 8.62
N SER A 36 -8.97 -4.23 8.98
CA SER A 36 -10.22 -4.06 9.72
C SER A 36 -11.44 -4.52 8.91
N GLY A 37 -11.46 -4.24 7.61
CA GLY A 37 -12.52 -4.71 6.71
C GLY A 37 -12.61 -6.24 6.64
N LEU A 38 -11.46 -6.91 6.54
CA LEU A 38 -11.41 -8.38 6.59
C LEU A 38 -11.82 -8.92 7.97
N HIS A 39 -11.42 -8.25 9.06
CA HIS A 39 -11.87 -8.61 10.41
C HIS A 39 -13.40 -8.52 10.53
N PHE A 40 -14.02 -7.47 9.99
CA PHE A 40 -15.48 -7.35 9.92
C PHE A 40 -16.12 -8.51 9.14
N VAL A 41 -15.67 -8.77 7.91
CA VAL A 41 -16.25 -9.82 7.05
C VAL A 41 -16.10 -11.21 7.68
N ASN A 42 -14.93 -11.52 8.25
CA ASN A 42 -14.70 -12.81 8.91
C ASN A 42 -15.61 -12.98 10.14
N THR A 43 -15.68 -11.96 11.00
CA THR A 43 -16.53 -11.99 12.20
C THR A 43 -18.01 -12.12 11.84
N TRP A 44 -18.46 -11.38 10.81
CA TRP A 44 -19.82 -11.50 10.31
C TRP A 44 -20.10 -12.91 9.77
N SER A 45 -19.15 -13.51 9.09
CA SER A 45 -19.24 -14.89 8.60
C SER A 45 -19.37 -15.92 9.74
N ASP A 46 -18.60 -15.74 10.83
CA ASP A 46 -18.68 -16.60 12.02
C ASP A 46 -20.05 -16.50 12.70
N ILE A 47 -20.55 -15.27 12.91
CA ILE A 47 -21.88 -15.02 13.46
C ILE A 47 -22.97 -15.64 12.59
N ALA A 48 -22.88 -15.49 11.27
CA ALA A 48 -23.86 -16.04 10.33
C ALA A 48 -23.89 -17.58 10.35
N ARG A 49 -22.78 -18.24 10.70
CA ARG A 49 -22.70 -19.69 10.92
C ARG A 49 -23.17 -20.13 12.31
N GLY A 50 -23.42 -19.20 13.23
CA GLY A 50 -23.72 -19.49 14.63
C GLY A 50 -22.48 -19.87 15.45
N ASP A 51 -21.26 -19.63 14.95
CA ASP A 51 -20.04 -19.87 15.71
C ASP A 51 -19.67 -18.65 16.55
N LEU A 52 -20.20 -18.62 17.78
CA LEU A 52 -20.00 -17.50 18.71
C LEU A 52 -18.85 -17.75 19.70
N LYS A 53 -18.17 -18.90 19.65
CA LYS A 53 -17.22 -19.34 20.69
C LYS A 53 -15.88 -18.59 20.64
N HIS A 54 -15.51 -18.08 19.47
CA HIS A 54 -14.20 -17.48 19.23
C HIS A 54 -14.28 -16.10 18.57
N ILE A 55 -15.39 -15.37 18.75
CA ILE A 55 -15.51 -14.00 18.25
C ILE A 55 -14.47 -13.12 18.94
N ASN A 56 -13.56 -12.55 18.14
CA ASN A 56 -12.64 -11.51 18.60
C ASN A 56 -13.31 -10.14 18.41
N PRO A 57 -13.77 -9.47 19.47
CA PRO A 57 -14.42 -8.17 19.35
C PRO A 57 -13.46 -7.11 18.79
N PRO A 58 -13.97 -6.12 18.04
CA PRO A 58 -13.13 -5.03 17.55
C PRO A 58 -12.66 -4.16 18.72
N PHE A 59 -11.37 -3.82 18.73
CA PHE A 59 -10.81 -2.83 19.63
C PHE A 59 -10.95 -1.46 18.98
N LEU A 60 -11.75 -0.58 19.61
CA LEU A 60 -12.22 0.68 19.00
C LEU A 60 -11.52 1.93 19.52
N ASP A 61 -10.62 1.82 20.50
CA ASP A 61 -9.89 2.98 21.02
C ASP A 61 -8.81 3.44 20.02
N ARG A 62 -9.18 4.42 19.20
CA ARG A 62 -8.30 5.02 18.19
C ARG A 62 -7.32 6.03 18.79
N THR A 63 -7.44 6.35 20.08
CA THR A 63 -6.53 7.32 20.72
C THR A 63 -5.08 6.82 20.77
N LEU A 64 -4.87 5.51 20.60
CA LEU A 64 -3.55 4.88 20.47
C LEU A 64 -2.72 5.37 19.28
N LEU A 65 -3.38 5.96 18.27
CA LEU A 65 -2.76 6.56 17.08
C LEU A 65 -2.76 8.10 17.12
N ARG A 66 -2.95 8.72 18.28
CA ARG A 66 -2.75 10.17 18.41
C ARG A 66 -1.27 10.52 18.26
N ALA A 67 -1.04 11.71 17.73
CA ALA A 67 0.26 12.35 17.81
C ALA A 67 0.67 12.57 19.27
N ARG A 68 1.98 12.72 19.47
CA ARG A 68 2.58 13.17 20.73
C ARG A 68 2.12 14.60 21.04
N ASN A 69 2.24 14.99 22.31
CA ASN A 69 1.95 16.35 22.75
C ASN A 69 3.16 16.94 23.48
N PRO A 70 3.89 17.90 22.88
CA PRO A 70 3.66 18.48 21.55
C PRO A 70 4.05 17.51 20.41
N PRO A 71 3.45 17.63 19.22
CA PRO A 71 3.87 16.88 18.04
C PRO A 71 5.31 17.24 17.66
N GLN A 72 6.15 16.23 17.41
CA GLN A 72 7.57 16.38 17.09
C GLN A 72 7.96 15.47 15.91
N PRO A 73 7.64 15.84 14.66
CA PRO A 73 8.12 15.10 13.50
C PRO A 73 9.65 15.09 13.47
N ALA A 74 10.24 13.90 13.32
CA ALA A 74 11.68 13.67 13.37
C ALA A 74 12.28 13.34 12.00
N PHE A 75 11.45 13.00 10.99
CA PHE A 75 11.92 12.57 9.68
C PHE A 75 11.32 13.40 8.54
N PRO A 76 11.99 13.46 7.38
CA PRO A 76 11.38 13.94 6.16
C PRO A 76 10.29 12.95 5.70
N HIS A 77 9.04 13.40 5.70
CA HIS A 77 7.89 12.62 5.24
C HIS A 77 7.71 12.74 3.73
N ILE A 78 8.47 11.92 2.99
CA ILE A 78 8.53 11.89 1.51
C ILE A 78 7.14 11.62 0.91
N GLU A 79 6.30 10.89 1.61
CA GLU A 79 4.95 10.53 1.25
C GLU A 79 4.00 11.72 1.13
N PHE A 80 4.32 12.84 1.78
CA PHE A 80 3.58 14.10 1.68
C PHE A 80 4.25 15.15 0.80
N GLN A 81 5.46 14.87 0.29
CA GLN A 81 6.16 15.78 -0.60
C GLN A 81 5.52 15.80 -2.00
N PRO A 82 5.63 16.89 -2.77
CA PRO A 82 5.17 16.95 -4.15
C PRO A 82 5.72 15.80 -4.99
N SER A 83 4.92 15.27 -5.92
CA SER A 83 5.37 14.20 -6.82
C SER A 83 6.53 14.68 -7.71
N PRO A 84 7.46 13.78 -8.11
CA PRO A 84 8.48 14.15 -9.08
C PRO A 84 7.84 14.72 -10.35
N GLN A 85 8.41 15.81 -10.86
CA GLN A 85 7.92 16.45 -12.07
C GLN A 85 8.13 15.53 -13.27
N MET A 86 7.11 15.42 -14.13
CA MET A 86 7.21 14.69 -15.37
C MET A 86 8.12 15.45 -16.34
N LYS A 87 9.18 14.79 -16.81
CA LYS A 87 10.16 15.32 -17.77
C LYS A 87 9.82 15.01 -19.23
N LEU A 88 8.76 14.24 -19.46
CA LEU A 88 8.26 13.91 -20.79
C LEU A 88 7.57 15.12 -21.43
N ALA A 89 7.74 15.30 -22.75
CA ALA A 89 7.05 16.36 -23.50
C ALA A 89 5.52 16.25 -23.37
N SER A 90 4.85 17.40 -23.18
CA SER A 90 3.41 17.54 -22.96
C SER A 90 2.54 16.82 -23.98
N ASP A 91 3.02 16.66 -25.21
CA ASP A 91 2.25 16.16 -26.34
C ASP A 91 1.99 14.65 -26.26
N LEU A 92 2.85 13.90 -25.54
CA LEU A 92 2.63 12.48 -25.25
C LEU A 92 1.56 12.25 -24.18
N LEU A 93 1.32 13.24 -23.31
CA LEU A 93 0.35 13.19 -22.20
C LEU A 93 -1.08 13.49 -22.64
N GLN A 94 -1.28 14.27 -23.71
CA GLN A 94 -2.61 14.62 -24.20
C GLN A 94 -3.41 13.41 -24.74
N SER A 95 -2.76 12.24 -24.95
CA SER A 95 -3.38 11.09 -25.61
C SER A 95 -4.02 10.04 -24.70
N THR A 96 -3.87 10.08 -23.37
CA THR A 96 -4.28 8.96 -22.50
C THR A 96 -5.04 9.36 -21.25
N THR A 97 -6.27 9.87 -21.43
CA THR A 97 -7.27 9.93 -20.34
C THR A 97 -7.96 8.58 -20.11
N ASN A 98 -7.83 7.64 -21.05
CA ASN A 98 -8.45 6.32 -20.97
C ASN A 98 -7.57 5.38 -20.13
N ALA A 99 -7.95 5.17 -18.87
CA ALA A 99 -7.41 4.11 -18.04
C ALA A 99 -8.20 2.81 -18.25
N THR A 100 -7.50 1.67 -18.29
CA THR A 100 -8.10 0.34 -18.29
C THR A 100 -7.56 -0.50 -17.13
N THR A 101 -8.35 -1.48 -16.70
CA THR A 101 -7.94 -2.44 -15.65
C THR A 101 -7.72 -3.80 -16.28
N SER A 102 -6.59 -4.42 -15.96
CA SER A 102 -6.22 -5.76 -16.44
C SER A 102 -5.81 -6.65 -15.27
N LEU A 103 -6.21 -7.92 -15.33
CA LEU A 103 -5.80 -8.93 -14.36
C LEU A 103 -4.57 -9.68 -14.88
N PHE A 104 -3.47 -9.62 -14.13
CA PHE A 104 -2.27 -10.40 -14.40
C PHE A 104 -2.17 -11.57 -13.40
N ARG A 105 -2.34 -12.80 -13.89
CA ARG A 105 -2.16 -14.00 -13.07
C ARG A 105 -0.69 -14.40 -13.08
N LEU A 106 -0.04 -14.34 -11.91
CA LEU A 106 1.28 -14.94 -11.72
C LEU A 106 1.14 -16.37 -11.18
N THR A 107 1.76 -17.33 -11.86
CA THR A 107 1.85 -18.70 -11.37
C THR A 107 2.98 -18.86 -10.35
N GLN A 108 2.92 -19.91 -9.54
CA GLN A 108 4.00 -20.25 -8.60
C GLN A 108 5.32 -20.49 -9.34
N GLU A 109 5.27 -21.12 -10.52
CA GLU A 109 6.43 -21.34 -11.37
C GLU A 109 7.05 -20.02 -11.85
N GLN A 110 6.24 -19.09 -12.36
CA GLN A 110 6.73 -17.77 -12.77
C GLN A 110 7.33 -16.99 -11.60
N LEU A 111 6.74 -17.09 -10.41
CA LEU A 111 7.30 -16.49 -9.20
C LEU A 111 8.64 -17.13 -8.81
N ASN A 112 8.78 -18.45 -8.95
CA ASN A 112 10.04 -19.16 -8.68
C ASN A 112 11.12 -18.80 -9.71
N ILE A 113 10.76 -18.64 -10.98
CA ILE A 113 11.67 -18.15 -12.02
C ILE A 113 12.15 -16.74 -11.67
N LEU A 114 11.24 -15.85 -11.25
CA LEU A 114 11.59 -14.49 -10.85
C LEU A 114 12.57 -14.50 -9.65
N LYS A 115 12.31 -15.32 -8.63
CA LYS A 115 13.21 -15.50 -7.49
C LYS A 115 14.58 -16.06 -7.86
N SER A 116 14.63 -16.94 -8.86
CA SER A 116 15.89 -17.55 -9.32
C SER A 116 16.75 -16.54 -10.06
N LYS A 117 16.17 -15.78 -11.00
CA LYS A 117 16.86 -14.68 -11.70
C LYS A 117 17.38 -13.61 -10.74
N PHE A 118 16.60 -13.29 -9.71
CA PHE A 118 17.03 -12.37 -8.66
C PHE A 118 18.30 -12.83 -7.94
N LYS A 119 18.43 -14.14 -7.66
CA LYS A 119 19.62 -14.72 -7.02
C LYS A 119 20.83 -14.74 -7.95
N GLU A 120 20.63 -15.07 -9.22
CA GLU A 120 21.69 -15.11 -10.23
C GLU A 120 22.34 -13.72 -10.43
N ASP A 121 21.51 -12.68 -10.57
CA ASP A 121 21.94 -11.28 -10.74
C ASP A 121 22.68 -10.70 -9.50
N GLY A 122 22.46 -11.28 -8.32
CA GLY A 122 22.90 -10.76 -7.03
C GLY A 122 24.29 -11.16 -6.58
N GLY A 123 24.85 -12.24 -7.15
CA GLY A 123 26.09 -12.84 -6.66
C GLY A 123 26.07 -13.19 -5.16
N LYS A 124 27.26 -13.27 -4.53
CA LYS A 124 27.41 -13.67 -3.12
C LYS A 124 26.81 -12.67 -2.11
N ASN A 125 26.67 -11.39 -2.47
CA ASN A 125 26.22 -10.32 -1.56
C ASN A 125 24.71 -10.34 -1.29
N ILE A 126 23.89 -10.94 -2.16
CA ILE A 126 22.45 -11.12 -1.92
C ILE A 126 22.16 -12.30 -1.00
N ASN A 127 23.05 -13.29 -0.91
CA ASN A 127 22.83 -14.43 -0.03
C ASN A 127 22.81 -14.07 1.47
N THR A 128 23.30 -12.89 1.86
CA THR A 128 23.22 -12.39 3.24
C THR A 128 21.92 -11.61 3.52
N MET A 129 21.28 -11.00 2.52
CA MET A 129 20.01 -10.27 2.66
C MET A 129 18.82 -11.13 2.19
N LYS A 130 17.93 -11.47 3.13
CA LYS A 130 16.71 -12.25 2.82
C LYS A 130 15.58 -11.32 2.39
N TYR A 131 15.40 -11.17 1.08
CA TYR A 131 14.23 -10.51 0.51
C TYR A 131 13.02 -11.46 0.44
N THR A 132 11.85 -10.95 0.76
CA THR A 132 10.57 -11.65 0.68
C THR A 132 10.09 -11.79 -0.77
N SER A 133 9.17 -12.74 -1.00
CA SER A 133 8.51 -12.88 -2.31
C SER A 133 7.78 -11.61 -2.74
N PHE A 134 7.23 -10.87 -1.78
CA PHE A 134 6.55 -9.60 -2.02
C PHE A 134 7.53 -8.53 -2.51
N GLU A 135 8.67 -8.35 -1.84
CA GLU A 135 9.67 -7.34 -2.22
C GLU A 135 10.24 -7.58 -3.62
N ILE A 136 10.52 -8.85 -3.94
CA ILE A 136 10.98 -9.27 -5.27
C ILE A 136 9.92 -8.93 -6.33
N LEU A 137 8.65 -9.27 -6.06
CA LEU A 137 7.55 -9.01 -7.00
C LEU A 137 7.28 -7.51 -7.15
N ALA A 138 7.24 -6.75 -6.05
CA ALA A 138 7.01 -5.32 -6.06
C ALA A 138 8.10 -4.58 -6.84
N GLY A 139 9.37 -4.94 -6.63
CA GLY A 139 10.49 -4.42 -7.41
C GLY A 139 10.34 -4.75 -8.90
N HIS A 140 9.95 -5.99 -9.23
CA HIS A 140 9.71 -6.37 -10.63
C HIS A 140 8.57 -5.57 -11.28
N ILE A 141 7.44 -5.40 -10.59
CA ILE A 141 6.30 -4.62 -11.07
C ILE A 141 6.71 -3.16 -11.29
N TRP A 142 7.50 -2.58 -10.38
CA TRP A 142 7.97 -1.20 -10.52
C TRP A 142 8.83 -1.01 -11.77
N ARG A 143 9.78 -1.92 -12.01
CA ARG A 143 10.58 -1.95 -13.24
C ARG A 143 9.71 -2.11 -14.50
N CYS A 144 8.74 -3.02 -14.47
CA CYS A 144 7.82 -3.23 -15.59
C CYS A 144 6.95 -1.99 -15.87
N ALA A 145 6.47 -1.31 -14.84
CA ALA A 145 5.69 -0.08 -14.99
C ALA A 145 6.51 1.04 -15.65
N CYS A 146 7.77 1.22 -15.23
CA CYS A 146 8.72 2.14 -15.86
C CYS A 146 8.90 1.84 -17.35
N LYS A 147 9.15 0.58 -17.71
CA LYS A 147 9.30 0.14 -19.11
C LYS A 147 8.04 0.35 -19.93
N ALA A 148 6.88 -0.04 -19.40
CA ALA A 148 5.60 0.07 -20.09
C ALA A 148 5.21 1.52 -20.37
N ARG A 149 5.53 2.42 -19.44
CA ARG A 149 5.30 3.87 -19.56
C ARG A 149 6.32 4.59 -20.44
N LYS A 150 7.42 3.92 -20.84
CA LYS A 150 8.53 4.49 -21.62
C LYS A 150 9.05 5.79 -21.00
N LEU A 151 9.20 5.81 -19.67
CA LEU A 151 9.71 6.97 -18.97
C LEU A 151 11.19 7.23 -19.37
N PRO A 152 11.63 8.50 -19.46
CA PRO A 152 13.03 8.84 -19.68
C PRO A 152 13.94 8.27 -18.58
N ASP A 153 15.19 7.97 -18.89
CA ASP A 153 16.11 7.37 -17.91
C ASP A 153 16.37 8.28 -16.70
N ASP A 154 16.36 9.60 -16.89
CA ASP A 154 16.54 10.59 -15.83
C ASP A 154 15.22 10.95 -15.11
N GLN A 155 14.11 10.29 -15.43
CA GLN A 155 12.83 10.48 -14.75
C GLN A 155 12.83 9.80 -13.39
N ASP A 156 12.72 10.60 -12.33
CA ASP A 156 12.40 10.08 -11.00
C ASP A 156 10.97 9.56 -10.96
N THR A 157 10.81 8.35 -10.43
CA THR A 157 9.51 7.73 -10.14
C THR A 157 9.42 7.49 -8.64
N ARG A 158 8.21 7.68 -8.07
CA ARG A 158 7.95 7.36 -6.67
C ARG A 158 7.06 6.13 -6.55
N LEU A 159 7.53 5.13 -5.82
CA LEU A 159 6.75 3.99 -5.36
C LEU A 159 6.12 4.29 -4.00
N PHE A 160 4.87 3.86 -3.82
CA PHE A 160 4.21 3.81 -2.52
C PHE A 160 3.76 2.37 -2.24
N ILE A 161 4.18 1.84 -1.09
CA ILE A 161 3.69 0.55 -0.59
C ILE A 161 2.88 0.76 0.67
N GLY A 162 1.65 0.25 0.69
CA GLY A 162 0.84 0.21 1.92
C GLY A 162 1.42 -0.80 2.91
N ILE A 163 1.63 -0.38 4.16
CA ILE A 163 2.15 -1.23 5.24
C ILE A 163 1.22 -1.19 6.45
N ASP A 164 1.03 -2.35 7.10
CA ASP A 164 0.29 -2.44 8.36
C ASP A 164 1.20 -2.03 9.53
N GLY A 165 0.82 -0.95 10.21
CA GLY A 165 1.56 -0.41 11.35
C GLY A 165 1.24 -1.10 12.69
N ARG A 166 0.21 -1.96 12.75
CA ARG A 166 -0.24 -2.60 14.00
C ARG A 166 0.87 -3.29 14.77
N SER A 167 1.72 -4.06 14.08
CA SER A 167 2.84 -4.78 14.70
C SER A 167 4.15 -3.99 14.72
N ARG A 168 4.21 -2.84 14.03
CA ARG A 168 5.43 -2.03 13.90
C ARG A 168 5.55 -0.99 15.00
N LEU A 169 4.40 -0.47 15.46
CA LEU A 169 4.35 0.45 16.60
C LEU A 169 4.81 -0.25 17.89
N GLN A 170 5.41 0.52 18.79
CA GLN A 170 5.81 0.08 20.12
C GLN A 170 5.10 0.94 21.19
N PRO A 171 4.33 0.31 22.10
CA PRO A 171 3.86 -1.08 22.05
C PRO A 171 2.98 -1.34 20.79
N PRO A 172 2.88 -2.60 20.32
CA PRO A 172 2.03 -2.94 19.19
C PRO A 172 0.56 -2.65 19.50
N LEU A 173 -0.22 -2.36 18.45
CA LEU A 173 -1.65 -2.14 18.61
C LEU A 173 -2.35 -3.44 19.07
N PRO A 174 -3.38 -3.35 19.92
CA PRO A 174 -4.07 -4.53 20.44
C PRO A 174 -4.63 -5.43 19.33
N PRO A 175 -4.66 -6.75 19.54
CA PRO A 175 -5.38 -7.67 18.67
C PRO A 175 -6.82 -7.18 18.44
N GLY A 176 -7.26 -7.18 17.18
CA GLY A 176 -8.59 -6.67 16.82
C GLY A 176 -8.69 -5.14 16.72
N PHE A 177 -7.58 -4.38 16.78
CA PHE A 177 -7.60 -2.93 16.51
C PHE A 177 -8.32 -2.64 15.19
N PHE A 178 -9.45 -1.94 15.31
CA PHE A 178 -10.37 -1.66 14.22
C PHE A 178 -10.34 -0.18 13.87
N GLY A 179 -9.78 0.12 12.70
CA GLY A 179 -9.52 1.48 12.26
C GLY A 179 -8.48 1.50 11.13
N ASN A 180 -7.98 2.69 10.81
CA ASN A 180 -6.83 2.80 9.92
C ASN A 180 -5.55 2.75 10.74
N ALA A 181 -4.74 1.73 10.51
CA ALA A 181 -3.34 1.69 10.92
C ALA A 181 -2.44 1.37 9.73
N VAL A 182 -2.87 1.76 8.53
CA VAL A 182 -2.09 1.62 7.30
C VAL A 182 -1.27 2.88 7.06
N PHE A 183 0.02 2.69 6.80
CA PHE A 183 0.96 3.75 6.44
C PHE A 183 1.47 3.52 5.03
N ARG A 184 2.08 4.54 4.43
CA ARG A 184 2.66 4.43 3.09
C ARG A 184 4.17 4.50 3.22
N ALA A 185 4.85 3.46 2.75
CA ALA A 185 6.31 3.45 2.58
C ALA A 185 6.64 4.06 1.21
N PRO A 186 7.10 5.33 1.14
CA PRO A 186 7.50 5.93 -0.13
C PRO A 186 8.90 5.47 -0.52
N GLN A 187 9.20 5.41 -1.82
CA GLN A 187 10.57 5.29 -2.31
C GLN A 187 10.72 5.98 -3.64
N ILE A 188 11.82 6.72 -3.83
CA ILE A 188 12.12 7.39 -5.09
C ILE A 188 13.36 6.75 -5.70
N ALA A 189 13.31 6.50 -7.01
CA ALA A 189 14.46 6.08 -7.80
C ALA A 189 14.33 6.59 -9.23
N ALA A 190 15.46 6.77 -9.90
CA ALA A 190 15.49 7.10 -11.32
C ALA A 190 15.04 5.90 -12.17
N THR A 191 14.27 6.16 -13.21
CA THR A 191 13.77 5.13 -14.14
C THR A 191 14.93 4.37 -14.78
N GLY A 192 15.97 5.07 -15.22
CA GLY A 192 17.13 4.48 -15.86
C GLY A 192 17.84 3.49 -14.94
N ASP A 193 17.98 3.83 -13.66
CA ASP A 193 18.52 2.94 -12.63
C ASP A 193 17.64 1.70 -12.44
N LEU A 194 16.32 1.88 -12.27
CA LEU A 194 15.40 0.76 -12.12
C LEU A 194 15.43 -0.20 -13.31
N VAL A 195 15.54 0.33 -14.52
CA VAL A 195 15.49 -0.46 -15.76
C VAL A 195 16.81 -1.14 -16.08
N SER A 196 17.93 -0.40 -15.99
CA SER A 196 19.26 -0.83 -16.44
C SER A 196 20.04 -1.62 -15.39
N LYS A 197 19.86 -1.32 -14.08
CA LYS A 197 20.54 -2.06 -13.02
C LYS A 197 19.99 -3.49 -12.90
N PRO A 198 20.76 -4.41 -12.29
CA PRO A 198 20.33 -5.79 -12.09
C PRO A 198 18.98 -5.86 -11.36
N THR A 199 18.26 -6.97 -11.54
CA THR A 199 16.89 -7.14 -11.03
C THR A 199 16.74 -6.84 -9.54
N TRP A 200 17.81 -7.04 -8.77
CA TRP A 200 17.81 -6.82 -7.34
C TRP A 200 17.76 -5.36 -6.90
N TYR A 201 18.21 -4.42 -7.72
CA TYR A 201 18.28 -3.00 -7.32
C TYR A 201 16.89 -2.44 -6.98
N ALA A 202 15.88 -2.70 -7.81
CA ALA A 202 14.53 -2.25 -7.51
C ALA A 202 13.97 -2.91 -6.24
N THR A 203 14.32 -4.18 -6.01
CA THR A 203 13.94 -4.90 -4.79
C THR A 203 14.64 -4.36 -3.55
N SER A 204 15.91 -3.96 -3.64
CA SER A 204 16.60 -3.31 -2.50
C SER A 204 15.97 -1.97 -2.18
N CYS A 205 15.60 -1.18 -3.19
CA CYS A 205 14.85 0.06 -2.96
C CYS A 205 13.51 -0.20 -2.25
N VAL A 206 12.79 -1.26 -2.63
CA VAL A 206 11.57 -1.67 -1.92
C VAL A 206 11.85 -2.05 -0.47
N HIS A 207 12.90 -2.85 -0.24
CA HIS A 207 13.31 -3.28 1.09
C HIS A 207 13.65 -2.10 2.00
N ASP A 208 14.47 -1.16 1.51
CA ASP A 208 14.86 0.04 2.25
C ASP A 208 13.64 0.87 2.65
N ALA A 209 12.64 0.94 1.77
CA ALA A 209 11.38 1.61 2.06
C ALA A 209 10.60 0.92 3.18
N LEU A 210 10.53 -0.41 3.19
CA LEU A 210 9.81 -1.19 4.18
C LEU A 210 10.51 -1.23 5.54
N VAL A 211 11.84 -1.33 5.55
CA VAL A 211 12.65 -1.35 6.79
C VAL A 211 12.58 0.00 7.50
N ARG A 212 12.57 1.10 6.74
CA ARG A 212 12.46 2.46 7.31
C ARG A 212 11.15 2.73 8.06
N MET A 213 10.09 1.96 7.80
CA MET A 213 8.79 2.14 8.48
C MET A 213 8.79 1.46 9.86
N ASP A 214 9.67 1.88 10.76
CA ASP A 214 9.74 1.45 12.15
C ASP A 214 8.85 2.31 13.07
N ASP A 215 8.80 2.00 14.37
CA ASP A 215 7.99 2.75 15.34
C ASP A 215 8.28 4.26 15.30
N ASP A 216 9.56 4.65 15.29
CA ASP A 216 9.96 6.06 15.29
C ASP A 216 9.44 6.79 14.05
N TYR A 217 9.56 6.17 12.86
CA TYR A 217 9.03 6.76 11.63
C TYR A 217 7.50 6.87 11.66
N LEU A 218 6.80 5.84 12.17
CA LEU A 218 5.35 5.85 12.29
C LEU A 218 4.85 6.90 13.29
N ARG A 219 5.53 7.09 14.41
CA ARG A 219 5.21 8.14 15.40
C ARG A 219 5.47 9.53 14.83
N SER A 220 6.60 9.71 14.14
CA SER A 220 6.88 10.95 13.41
C SER A 220 5.80 11.27 12.37
N PHE A 221 5.29 10.27 11.65
CA PHE A 221 4.23 10.42 10.67
C PHE A 221 2.94 10.95 11.32
N LEU A 222 2.54 10.39 12.46
CA LEU A 222 1.37 10.85 13.19
C LEU A 222 1.51 12.30 13.63
N ASP A 223 2.68 12.67 14.15
CA ASP A 223 2.98 14.04 14.53
C ASP A 223 2.96 14.99 13.33
N TYR A 224 3.51 14.56 12.19
CA TYR A 224 3.53 15.36 10.98
C TYR A 224 2.10 15.64 10.50
N LEU A 225 1.24 14.61 10.51
CA LEU A 225 -0.17 14.79 10.18
C LEU A 225 -0.88 15.76 11.13
N GLU A 226 -0.64 15.67 12.44
CA GLU A 226 -1.26 16.55 13.43
C GLU A 226 -0.95 18.03 13.16
N LEU A 227 0.30 18.34 12.79
CA LEU A 227 0.70 19.70 12.45
C LEU A 227 0.11 20.22 11.13
N HIS A 228 -0.36 19.32 10.25
CA HIS A 228 -0.84 19.67 8.91
C HIS A 228 -2.31 19.28 8.68
N LEU A 229 -3.09 19.06 9.75
CA LEU A 229 -4.50 18.65 9.64
C LEU A 229 -5.34 19.59 8.77
N SER A 230 -5.04 20.89 8.82
CA SER A 230 -5.74 21.93 8.05
C SER A 230 -5.42 21.91 6.55
N SER A 231 -4.31 21.31 6.11
CA SER A 231 -3.86 21.22 4.72
C SER A 231 -3.81 19.80 4.17
N LEU A 232 -4.43 18.82 4.85
CA LEU A 232 -4.41 17.41 4.42
C LEU A 232 -4.91 17.17 2.99
N SER A 233 -5.88 17.95 2.52
CA SER A 233 -6.39 17.88 1.14
C SER A 233 -5.34 18.26 0.10
N GLU A 234 -4.36 19.09 0.47
CA GLU A 234 -3.24 19.50 -0.38
C GLU A 234 -2.12 18.45 -0.38
N LEU A 235 -1.93 17.77 0.76
CA LEU A 235 -0.91 16.73 0.96
C LEU A 235 -1.31 15.38 0.34
N VAL A 236 -2.60 15.06 0.29
CA VAL A 236 -3.11 13.78 -0.21
C VAL A 236 -3.80 14.01 -1.56
N LYS A 237 -3.00 14.15 -2.62
CA LYS A 237 -3.54 14.20 -3.98
C LYS A 237 -3.86 12.79 -4.50
N PRO A 238 -5.02 12.58 -5.14
CA PRO A 238 -5.33 11.29 -5.73
C PRO A 238 -4.31 10.94 -6.82
N PRO A 239 -4.05 9.64 -7.06
CA PRO A 239 -3.18 9.23 -8.16
C PRO A 239 -3.71 9.80 -9.47
N LEU A 240 -2.91 10.60 -10.16
CA LEU A 240 -3.28 11.15 -11.46
C LEU A 240 -3.00 10.11 -12.54
N VAL A 241 -3.94 9.96 -13.48
CA VAL A 241 -3.68 9.24 -14.73
C VAL A 241 -2.51 9.93 -15.44
N GLY A 242 -1.51 9.15 -15.87
CA GLY A 242 -0.26 9.69 -16.39
C GLY A 242 0.79 10.09 -15.33
N SER A 243 0.58 9.77 -14.06
CA SER A 243 1.60 9.98 -13.02
C SER A 243 2.83 9.08 -13.20
N VAL A 244 4.02 9.62 -12.91
CA VAL A 244 5.27 8.87 -12.79
C VAL A 244 5.29 7.95 -11.57
N ASN A 245 4.34 8.11 -10.65
CA ASN A 245 4.28 7.32 -9.42
C ASN A 245 3.66 5.94 -9.65
N LEU A 246 3.97 5.01 -8.76
CA LEU A 246 3.37 3.68 -8.71
C LEU A 246 2.90 3.39 -7.28
N TRP A 247 1.74 2.77 -7.17
CA TRP A 247 1.13 2.41 -5.89
C TRP A 247 0.91 0.90 -5.86
N ILE A 248 1.42 0.24 -4.82
CA ILE A 248 1.26 -1.20 -4.62
C ILE A 248 0.57 -1.41 -3.26
N ASN A 249 -0.67 -1.88 -3.32
CA ASN A 249 -1.45 -2.26 -2.14
C ASN A 249 -1.57 -3.79 -2.11
N SER A 250 -0.86 -4.44 -1.18
CA SER A 250 -0.97 -5.89 -0.99
C SER A 250 -2.18 -6.24 -0.13
N TRP A 251 -3.10 -7.04 -0.69
CA TRP A 251 -4.20 -7.65 0.06
C TRP A 251 -3.86 -9.07 0.53
N VAL A 252 -2.67 -9.57 0.19
CA VAL A 252 -2.11 -10.80 0.74
C VAL A 252 -1.46 -10.45 2.07
N ARG A 253 -1.76 -11.21 3.15
CA ARG A 253 -1.02 -11.11 4.40
C ARG A 253 0.47 -11.28 4.09
N GLN A 254 1.24 -10.22 4.30
CA GLN A 254 2.68 -10.31 4.32
C GLN A 254 3.04 -11.04 5.62
N LEU A 255 3.19 -12.37 5.52
CA LEU A 255 3.86 -13.12 6.57
C LEU A 255 5.33 -12.71 6.48
N GLY A 256 5.70 -11.72 7.31
CA GLY A 256 7.09 -11.43 7.65
C GLY A 256 7.64 -12.50 8.57
#